data_AF-A0A7S3GSQ0-F1
#
_entry.id   AF-A0A7S3GSQ0-F1
#
_cell.length_a   1.000
_cell.length_b   1.000
_cell.length_c   1.000
_cell.angle_alpha   90.00
_cell.angle_beta   90.00
_cell.angle_gamma   90.00
#
_symmetry.space_group_name_H-M   'P 1'
#
loop_
_entity.id
_entity.type
_entity.pdbx_description
1 polymer ?
#
loop_
_entity_poly.entity_id
_entity_poly.type
_entity_poly.pdbx_seq_one_letter_code
_entity_poly.pdbx_strand_id
1 'polypeptide(L)'
;WKQGEFTAYRILYYVYLLGNKKYTGGSKDLAHLMSSLSPEAFKDEAVSHALQVRQALQLDNYHRFFKLYRDTPNMGAYILDLMLDNWRAQALQKMNRGYKPEVTASFVVSTLAFEDERLGVEFMRKVGCVLAVDKATGVLMWNTKDSNVDPTALLTQAKLLL
;
A
#
# COMPACT_ATOMS: atom_id res chain seq x y z
N TRP A 1 -6.46 8.40 -28.56
CA TRP A 1 -5.66 7.46 -27.74
C TRP A 1 -5.15 8.20 -26.51
N LYS A 2 -5.42 7.71 -25.29
CA LYS A 2 -4.99 8.38 -24.04
C LYS A 2 -3.54 8.00 -23.70
N GLN A 3 -2.57 8.66 -24.35
CA GLN A 3 -1.14 8.35 -24.18
C GLN A 3 -0.66 8.45 -22.72
N GLY A 4 -1.19 9.41 -21.94
CA GLY A 4 -0.85 9.59 -20.53
C GLY A 4 -1.29 8.43 -19.64
N GLU A 5 -2.50 7.88 -19.88
CA GLU A 5 -3.03 6.74 -19.14
C GLU A 5 -2.11 5.52 -19.23
N PHE A 6 -1.74 5.10 -20.45
CA PHE A 6 -0.85 3.94 -20.63
C PHE A 6 0.56 4.20 -20.09
N THR A 7 1.02 5.45 -20.14
CA THR A 7 2.31 5.84 -19.54
C THR A 7 2.26 5.70 -18.02
N ALA A 8 1.18 6.16 -17.39
CA ALA A 8 0.95 6.00 -15.96
C ALA A 8 0.94 4.52 -15.54
N TYR A 9 0.24 3.66 -16.30
CA TYR A 9 0.23 2.22 -16.03
C TYR A 9 1.62 1.60 -16.10
N ARG A 10 2.46 2.00 -17.06
CA ARG A 10 3.86 1.54 -17.14
C ARG A 10 4.67 1.97 -15.93
N ILE A 11 4.50 3.20 -15.46
CA ILE A 11 5.17 3.69 -14.24
C ILE A 11 4.74 2.85 -13.04
N LEU A 12 3.42 2.66 -12.84
CA LEU A 12 2.89 1.87 -11.72
C LEU A 12 3.34 0.41 -11.77
N TYR A 13 3.40 -0.17 -12.97
CA TYR A 13 3.89 -1.54 -13.16
C TYR A 13 5.37 -1.67 -12.82
N TYR A 14 6.22 -0.72 -13.22
CA TYR A 14 7.61 -0.74 -12.79
C TYR A 14 7.75 -0.52 -11.28
N VAL A 15 6.93 0.36 -10.68
CA VAL A 15 6.87 0.54 -9.23
C VAL A 15 6.53 -0.77 -8.52
N TYR A 16 5.55 -1.52 -9.01
CA TYR A 16 5.22 -2.86 -8.52
C TYR A 16 6.44 -3.80 -8.59
N LEU A 17 7.11 -3.82 -9.74
CA LEU A 17 8.26 -4.68 -9.98
C LEU A 17 9.48 -4.34 -9.10
N LEU A 18 9.63 -3.10 -8.63
CA LEU A 18 10.69 -2.73 -7.67
C LEU A 18 10.59 -3.51 -6.34
N GLY A 19 9.37 -3.88 -5.93
CA GLY A 19 9.15 -4.72 -4.74
C GLY A 19 9.49 -6.19 -4.96
N ASN A 20 9.68 -6.62 -6.21
CA ASN A 20 9.94 -8.02 -6.55
C ASN A 20 11.44 -8.33 -6.48
N LYS A 21 11.85 -9.06 -5.44
CA LYS A 21 13.26 -9.48 -5.24
C LYS A 21 13.86 -10.30 -6.39
N LYS A 22 13.03 -10.93 -7.23
CA LYS A 22 13.49 -11.68 -8.42
C LYS A 22 13.77 -10.77 -9.62
N TYR A 23 13.24 -9.54 -9.63
CA TYR A 23 13.40 -8.61 -10.74
C TYR A 23 14.41 -7.52 -10.40
N THR A 24 15.61 -7.62 -10.95
CA THR A 24 16.73 -6.69 -10.68
C THR A 24 16.79 -5.51 -11.67
N GLY A 25 15.99 -5.53 -12.74
CA GLY A 25 15.99 -4.51 -13.80
C GLY A 25 15.14 -3.26 -13.52
N GLY A 26 14.16 -3.33 -12.62
CA GLY A 26 13.07 -2.35 -12.55
C GLY A 26 13.48 -0.91 -12.26
N SER A 27 14.56 -0.71 -11.52
CA SER A 27 15.08 0.63 -11.25
C SER A 27 15.64 1.29 -12.51
N LYS A 28 16.33 0.52 -13.37
CA LYS A 28 16.89 1.01 -14.63
C LYS A 28 15.78 1.30 -15.64
N ASP A 29 14.83 0.39 -15.80
CA ASP A 29 13.73 0.55 -16.75
C ASP A 29 12.83 1.75 -16.41
N LEU A 30 12.54 1.93 -15.12
CA LEU A 30 11.78 3.09 -14.64
C LEU A 30 12.56 4.40 -14.88
N ALA A 31 13.88 4.41 -14.64
CA ALA A 31 14.70 5.58 -14.90
C ALA A 31 14.73 5.93 -16.41
N HIS A 32 14.90 4.94 -17.28
CA HIS A 32 14.84 5.13 -18.74
C HIS A 32 13.47 5.61 -19.21
N LEU A 33 12.38 5.05 -18.67
CA LEU A 33 11.04 5.52 -18.96
C LEU A 33 10.90 6.99 -18.58
N MET A 34 11.28 7.36 -17.36
CA MET A 34 11.17 8.73 -16.86
C MET A 34 12.02 9.72 -17.67
N SER A 35 13.23 9.33 -18.10
CA SER A 35 14.06 10.19 -18.96
C SER A 35 13.50 10.37 -20.37
N SER A 36 12.64 9.46 -20.82
CA SER A 36 12.00 9.53 -22.14
C SER A 36 10.70 10.34 -22.15
N LEU A 37 10.18 10.76 -20.99
CA LEU A 37 8.93 11.52 -20.90
C LEU A 37 9.12 12.95 -21.40
N SER A 38 8.21 13.41 -22.25
CA SER A 38 8.17 14.81 -22.67
C SER A 38 7.66 15.70 -21.53
N PRO A 39 7.99 17.01 -21.52
CA PRO A 39 7.45 17.97 -20.56
C PRO A 39 5.91 17.98 -20.47
N GLU A 40 5.24 17.72 -21.59
CA GLU A 40 3.77 17.65 -21.69
C GLU A 40 3.23 16.40 -20.99
N ALA A 41 3.94 15.27 -21.08
CA ALA A 41 3.54 14.04 -20.39
C ALA A 41 3.53 14.20 -18.87
N PHE A 42 4.41 15.04 -18.30
CA PHE A 42 4.40 15.35 -16.87
C PHE A 42 3.19 16.16 -16.41
N LYS A 43 2.48 16.82 -17.34
CA LYS A 43 1.25 17.59 -17.03
C LYS A 43 -0.01 16.72 -17.04
N ASP A 44 0.08 15.50 -17.57
CA ASP A 44 -1.03 14.55 -17.53
C ASP A 44 -1.30 14.09 -16.09
N GLU A 45 -2.57 14.11 -15.71
CA GLU A 45 -3.00 13.81 -14.34
C GLU A 45 -2.65 12.38 -13.92
N ALA A 46 -2.81 11.40 -14.82
CA ALA A 46 -2.50 10.00 -14.52
C ALA A 46 -0.99 9.79 -14.37
N VAL A 47 -0.19 10.43 -15.23
CA VAL A 47 1.28 10.37 -15.13
C VAL A 47 1.76 11.03 -13.83
N SER A 48 1.23 12.22 -13.50
CA SER A 48 1.54 12.92 -12.25
C SER A 48 1.19 12.08 -11.03
N HIS A 49 -0.01 11.47 -11.01
CA HIS A 49 -0.42 10.55 -9.95
C HIS A 49 0.55 9.38 -9.79
N ALA A 50 0.90 8.69 -10.88
CA ALA A 50 1.82 7.55 -10.84
C ALA A 50 3.23 7.93 -10.33
N LEU A 51 3.72 9.11 -10.68
CA LEU A 51 4.98 9.65 -10.16
C LEU A 51 4.90 9.97 -8.66
N GLN A 52 3.77 10.48 -8.18
CA GLN A 52 3.54 10.71 -6.74
C GLN A 52 3.45 9.39 -5.97
N VAL A 53 2.85 8.34 -6.55
CA VAL A 53 2.85 6.99 -5.96
C VAL A 53 4.28 6.48 -5.83
N ARG A 54 5.08 6.57 -6.89
CA ARG A 54 6.51 6.22 -6.87
C ARG A 54 7.26 6.99 -5.77
N GLN A 55 7.01 8.29 -5.63
CA GLN A 55 7.65 9.11 -4.60
C GLN A 55 7.25 8.67 -3.19
N ALA A 56 5.95 8.43 -2.95
CA ALA A 56 5.47 7.93 -1.67
C ALA A 56 6.13 6.59 -1.29
N LEU A 57 6.34 5.73 -2.29
CA LEU A 57 7.07 4.46 -2.15
C LEU A 57 8.52 4.69 -1.69
N GLN A 58 9.24 5.58 -2.37
CA GLN A 58 10.65 5.88 -2.10
C GLN A 58 10.87 6.52 -0.72
N LEU A 59 9.94 7.35 -0.30
CA LEU A 59 9.95 8.00 1.02
C LEU A 59 9.33 7.13 2.11
N ASP A 60 8.91 5.91 1.76
CA ASP A 60 8.30 4.95 2.68
C ASP A 60 7.05 5.52 3.42
N ASN A 61 6.36 6.47 2.75
CA ASN A 61 5.26 7.26 3.28
C ASN A 61 3.92 6.57 3.02
N TYR A 62 3.55 5.65 3.90
CA TYR A 62 2.32 4.86 3.76
C TYR A 62 1.05 5.73 3.80
N HIS A 63 1.00 6.80 4.60
CA HIS A 63 -0.16 7.70 4.64
C HIS A 63 -0.41 8.34 3.28
N ARG A 64 0.64 8.84 2.63
CA ARG A 64 0.53 9.42 1.29
C ARG A 64 0.15 8.36 0.26
N PHE A 65 0.73 7.16 0.36
CA PHE A 65 0.41 6.04 -0.53
C PHE A 65 -1.08 5.68 -0.48
N PHE A 66 -1.66 5.43 0.71
CA PHE A 66 -3.07 5.05 0.82
C PHE A 66 -4.03 6.18 0.42
N LYS A 67 -3.64 7.45 0.58
CA LYS A 67 -4.41 8.57 0.02
C LYS A 67 -4.41 8.53 -1.51
N LEU A 68 -3.23 8.39 -2.12
CA LEU A 68 -3.09 8.26 -3.58
C LEU A 68 -3.83 7.03 -4.12
N TYR A 69 -3.83 5.92 -3.39
CA TYR A 69 -4.57 4.71 -3.75
C TYR A 69 -6.08 4.96 -3.90
N ARG A 70 -6.71 5.66 -2.95
CA ARG A 70 -8.14 6.01 -3.05
C ARG A 70 -8.44 6.95 -4.21
N ASP A 71 -7.51 7.85 -4.51
CA ASP A 71 -7.64 8.85 -5.58
C ASP A 71 -7.08 8.34 -6.93
N THR A 72 -7.00 7.02 -7.15
CA THR A 72 -6.34 6.47 -8.34
C THR A 72 -7.16 6.71 -9.61
N PRO A 73 -6.58 7.37 -10.64
CA PRO A 73 -7.29 7.63 -11.88
C PRO A 73 -7.39 6.39 -12.78
N ASN A 74 -8.46 6.35 -13.58
CA ASN A 74 -8.74 5.30 -14.55
C ASN A 74 -8.70 3.89 -13.92
N MET A 75 -8.02 2.93 -14.55
CA MET A 75 -7.90 1.54 -14.10
C MET A 75 -6.57 1.27 -13.40
N GLY A 76 -5.89 2.31 -12.92
CA GLY A 76 -4.58 2.17 -12.25
C GLY A 76 -4.66 1.39 -10.94
N ALA A 77 -5.83 1.37 -10.29
CA ALA A 77 -6.06 0.69 -9.02
C ALA A 77 -5.74 -0.82 -9.13
N TYR A 78 -6.07 -1.46 -10.26
CA TYR A 78 -5.76 -2.88 -10.48
C TYR A 78 -4.27 -3.21 -10.38
N ILE A 79 -3.38 -2.28 -10.73
CA ILE A 79 -1.92 -2.47 -10.60
C ILE A 79 -1.49 -2.26 -9.14
N LEU A 80 -2.08 -1.27 -8.45
CA LEU A 80 -1.80 -1.00 -7.05
C LEU A 80 -2.32 -2.10 -6.11
N ASP A 81 -3.43 -2.75 -6.46
CA ASP A 81 -3.99 -3.87 -5.71
C ASP A 81 -2.97 -5.02 -5.58
N LEU A 82 -2.13 -5.23 -6.61
CA LEU A 82 -1.09 -6.27 -6.62
C LEU A 82 -0.04 -6.10 -5.50
N MET A 83 0.12 -4.89 -4.96
CA MET A 83 1.06 -4.61 -3.87
C MET A 83 0.39 -4.27 -2.54
N LEU A 84 -0.93 -4.08 -2.53
CA LEU A 84 -1.66 -3.43 -1.45
C LEU A 84 -1.48 -4.12 -0.09
N ASP A 85 -1.58 -5.45 -0.06
CA ASP A 85 -1.45 -6.22 1.18
C ASP A 85 -0.03 -6.15 1.78
N ASN A 86 1.00 -6.16 0.94
CA ASN A 86 2.38 -5.98 1.39
C ASN A 86 2.58 -4.58 1.98
N TRP A 87 1.99 -3.55 1.35
CA TRP A 87 2.00 -2.18 1.88
C TRP A 87 1.25 -2.04 3.20
N ARG A 88 0.10 -2.71 3.34
CA ARG A 88 -0.68 -2.74 4.58
C ARG A 88 0.11 -3.37 5.72
N ALA A 89 0.76 -4.51 5.48
CA ALA A 89 1.59 -5.17 6.49
C ALA A 89 2.79 -4.30 6.92
N GLN A 90 3.50 -3.68 5.97
CA GLN A 90 4.60 -2.77 6.29
C GLN A 90 4.14 -1.51 7.03
N ALA A 91 2.99 -0.95 6.66
CA ALA A 91 2.38 0.16 7.37
C ALA A 91 2.03 -0.21 8.82
N LEU A 92 1.42 -1.39 9.04
CA LEU A 92 1.16 -1.91 10.38
C LEU A 92 2.44 -2.09 11.18
N GLN A 93 3.53 -2.60 10.60
CA GLN A 93 4.81 -2.68 11.32
C GLN A 93 5.33 -1.32 11.80
N LYS A 94 5.15 -0.27 10.99
CA LYS A 94 5.51 1.11 11.38
C LYS A 94 4.58 1.66 12.45
N MET A 95 3.27 1.49 12.27
CA MET A 95 2.28 1.91 13.25
C MET A 95 2.51 1.21 14.60
N ASN A 96 2.86 -0.07 14.61
CA ASN A 96 3.15 -0.85 15.82
C ASN A 96 4.32 -0.26 16.64
N ARG A 97 5.25 0.44 15.97
CA ARG A 97 6.39 1.13 16.60
C ARG A 97 6.03 2.56 17.01
N GLY A 98 5.19 3.25 16.24
CA GLY A 98 4.89 4.68 16.41
C GLY A 98 3.72 4.99 17.34
N TYR A 99 2.66 4.16 17.36
CA TYR A 99 1.49 4.37 18.22
C TYR A 99 1.63 3.53 19.49
N LYS A 100 1.44 4.14 20.67
CA LYS A 100 1.54 3.48 21.98
C LYS A 100 0.52 4.06 22.98
N PRO A 101 -0.03 3.24 23.89
CA PRO A 101 -0.01 1.77 23.90
C PRO A 101 -1.07 1.16 22.97
N GLU A 102 -2.08 1.93 22.60
CA GLU A 102 -3.23 1.47 21.84
C GLU A 102 -3.68 2.51 20.81
N VAL A 103 -4.39 2.06 19.78
CA VAL A 103 -5.02 2.89 18.76
C VAL A 103 -6.33 2.23 18.31
N THR A 104 -7.35 3.00 17.94
CA THR A 104 -8.63 2.40 17.51
C THR A 104 -8.46 1.60 16.22
N ALA A 105 -9.09 0.43 16.14
CA ALA A 105 -9.04 -0.41 14.94
C ALA A 105 -9.63 0.33 13.72
N SER A 106 -10.72 1.07 13.92
CA SER A 106 -11.36 1.87 12.87
C SER A 106 -10.43 2.92 12.25
N PHE A 107 -9.61 3.62 13.06
CA PHE A 107 -8.61 4.55 12.55
C PHE A 107 -7.55 3.85 11.68
N VAL A 108 -7.09 2.68 12.11
CA VAL A 108 -6.06 1.92 11.40
C VAL A 108 -6.63 1.40 10.09
N VAL A 109 -7.79 0.76 10.14
CA VAL A 109 -8.46 0.16 8.98
C VAL A 109 -8.82 1.23 7.94
N SER A 110 -9.37 2.37 8.38
CA SER A 110 -9.60 3.50 7.48
C SER A 110 -8.29 4.00 6.88
N THR A 111 -7.23 4.21 7.68
CA THR A 111 -5.90 4.66 7.19
C THR A 111 -5.32 3.73 6.12
N LEU A 112 -5.52 2.41 6.26
CA LEU A 112 -5.04 1.37 5.34
C LEU A 112 -5.94 1.17 4.11
N ALA A 113 -6.91 2.07 3.90
CA ALA A 113 -7.83 2.09 2.77
C ALA A 113 -8.54 0.75 2.54
N PHE A 114 -9.04 0.14 3.61
CA PHE A 114 -10.05 -0.92 3.48
C PHE A 114 -11.42 -0.28 3.27
N GLU A 115 -12.22 -0.87 2.38
CA GLU A 115 -13.61 -0.48 2.15
C GLU A 115 -14.56 -1.11 3.18
N ASP A 116 -14.23 -2.32 3.64
CA ASP A 116 -14.96 -3.05 4.67
C ASP A 116 -14.13 -3.14 5.95
N GLU A 117 -14.68 -2.61 7.04
CA GLU A 117 -14.03 -2.62 8.35
C GLU A 117 -13.76 -4.04 8.85
N ARG A 118 -14.66 -4.99 8.59
CA ARG A 118 -14.52 -6.39 8.99
C ARG A 118 -13.31 -7.04 8.31
N LEU A 119 -13.15 -6.82 7.00
CA LEU A 119 -12.01 -7.36 6.26
C LEU A 119 -10.68 -6.75 6.74
N GLY A 120 -10.67 -5.46 7.07
CA GLY A 120 -9.51 -4.81 7.66
C GLY A 120 -9.12 -5.40 9.01
N VAL A 121 -10.10 -5.61 9.89
CA VAL A 121 -9.90 -6.25 11.20
C VAL A 121 -9.40 -7.70 11.05
N GLU A 122 -9.98 -8.47 10.13
CA GLU A 122 -9.53 -9.84 9.82
C GLU A 122 -8.09 -9.85 9.31
N PHE A 123 -7.73 -8.93 8.41
CA PHE A 123 -6.38 -8.77 7.93
C PHE A 123 -5.41 -8.45 9.06
N MET A 124 -5.74 -7.49 9.94
CA MET A 124 -4.93 -7.14 11.10
C MET A 124 -4.66 -8.35 11.99
N ARG A 125 -5.70 -9.14 12.32
CA ARG A 125 -5.54 -10.37 13.10
C ARG A 125 -4.65 -11.39 12.38
N LYS A 126 -4.87 -11.59 11.08
CA LYS A 126 -4.09 -12.53 10.25
C LYS A 126 -2.59 -12.22 10.28
N VAL A 127 -2.22 -10.93 10.31
CA VAL A 127 -0.81 -10.52 10.38
C VAL A 127 -0.28 -10.34 11.80
N GLY A 128 -1.01 -10.76 12.84
CA GLY A 128 -0.52 -10.81 14.22
C GLY A 128 -0.82 -9.58 15.08
N CYS A 129 -1.75 -8.70 14.67
CA CYS A 129 -2.26 -7.65 15.54
C CYS A 129 -3.19 -8.21 16.63
N VAL A 130 -2.95 -7.81 17.87
CA VAL A 130 -3.78 -8.11 19.05
C VAL A 130 -4.85 -7.03 19.19
N LEU A 131 -6.11 -7.41 19.00
CA LEU A 131 -7.26 -6.52 19.09
C LEU A 131 -8.11 -6.88 20.31
N ALA A 132 -8.52 -5.88 21.08
CA ALA A 132 -9.38 -6.05 22.26
C ALA A 132 -10.44 -4.96 22.31
N VAL A 133 -11.62 -5.28 22.83
CA VAL A 133 -12.66 -4.27 23.06
C VAL A 133 -12.36 -3.55 24.36
N ASP A 134 -12.27 -2.22 24.31
CA ASP A 134 -12.15 -1.40 25.50
C ASP A 134 -13.45 -1.48 26.31
N LYS A 135 -13.32 -1.82 27.60
CA LYS A 135 -14.48 -2.11 28.46
C LYS A 135 -15.31 -0.86 28.78
N ALA A 136 -14.70 0.34 28.74
CA ALA A 136 -15.38 1.58 29.09
C ALA A 136 -16.16 2.16 27.91
N THR A 137 -15.58 2.09 26.71
CA THR A 137 -16.11 2.71 25.49
C THR A 137 -16.80 1.72 24.56
N GLY A 138 -16.54 0.42 24.70
CA GLY A 138 -17.01 -0.61 23.77
C GLY A 138 -16.31 -0.57 22.40
N VAL A 139 -15.26 0.24 22.24
CA VAL A 139 -14.54 0.42 20.98
C VAL A 139 -13.50 -0.68 20.81
N LEU A 140 -13.37 -1.21 19.58
CA LEU A 140 -12.30 -2.15 19.24
C LEU A 140 -10.96 -1.41 19.13
N MET A 141 -10.03 -1.76 20.01
CA MET A 141 -8.69 -1.20 20.11
C MET A 141 -7.65 -2.19 19.58
N TRP A 142 -6.62 -1.66 18.92
CA TRP A 142 -5.40 -2.38 18.61
C TRP A 142 -4.35 -2.10 19.69
N ASN A 143 -3.96 -3.15 20.41
CA ASN A 143 -2.88 -3.11 21.39
C ASN A 143 -1.54 -3.29 20.67
N THR A 144 -0.81 -2.19 20.48
CA THR A 144 0.47 -2.18 19.76
C THR A 144 1.64 -2.65 20.62
N LYS A 145 1.43 -2.86 21.92
CA LYS A 145 2.46 -3.38 22.83
C LYS A 145 2.57 -4.90 22.70
N ASP A 146 1.43 -5.57 22.67
CA ASP A 146 1.35 -7.04 22.67
C ASP A 146 1.26 -7.62 21.25
N SER A 147 1.21 -6.75 20.23
CA SER A 147 1.19 -7.15 18.81
C SER A 147 2.57 -7.41 18.25
N ASN A 148 2.69 -8.49 17.49
CA ASN A 148 3.85 -8.78 16.65
C ASN A 148 3.40 -8.91 15.19
N VAL A 149 3.61 -7.86 14.40
CA VAL A 149 3.16 -7.80 13.00
C VAL A 149 4.11 -8.59 12.10
N ASP A 150 3.62 -9.71 11.56
CA ASP A 150 4.35 -10.64 10.68
C ASP A 150 3.77 -10.66 9.25
N PRO A 151 4.41 -9.98 8.28
CA PRO A 151 4.02 -10.01 6.88
C PRO A 151 4.14 -11.39 6.22
N THR A 152 4.90 -12.34 6.79
CA THR A 152 5.05 -13.67 6.18
C THR A 152 3.77 -14.49 6.25
N ALA A 153 2.84 -14.15 7.15
CA ALA A 153 1.49 -14.70 7.21
C ALA A 153 0.69 -14.52 5.90
N LEU A 154 1.10 -13.57 5.05
CA LEU A 154 0.50 -13.34 3.73
C LEU A 154 0.98 -14.36 2.67
N LEU A 155 2.16 -14.96 2.86
CA LEU A 155 2.76 -15.90 1.89
C LEU A 155 2.11 -17.29 1.96
N THR A 156 1.46 -17.64 3.07
CA THR A 156 0.89 -18.97 3.31
C THR A 156 -0.29 -19.30 2.39
N GLN A 157 -0.93 -18.30 1.78
CA GLN A 157 -2.03 -18.50 0.81
C GLN A 157 -1.57 -18.53 -0.65
N ALA A 158 -0.42 -17.96 -0.99
CA ALA A 158 0.05 -17.90 -2.38
C ALA A 158 0.54 -19.27 -2.92
N LYS A 159 0.75 -20.26 -2.05
CA LYS A 159 1.15 -21.63 -2.43
C LYS A 159 -0.01 -22.55 -2.85
N LEU A 160 -1.27 -22.07 -2.82
CA LEU A 160 -2.43 -22.86 -3.22
C LEU A 160 -2.95 -22.51 -4.62
N LEU A 161 -2.31 -21.59 -5.34
CA LEU A 161 -2.71 -21.16 -6.69
C LEU A 161 -1.56 -21.18 -7.71
N LEU A 162 -0.48 -21.93 -7.43
CA LEU A 162 0.56 -22.35 -8.37
C LEU A 162 0.81 -23.84 -8.18
#